data_AF-A0A091LVB5-F1
#
_entry.id   AF-A0A091LVB5-F1
#
_cell.length_a   1.000
_cell.length_b   1.000
_cell.length_c   1.000
_cell.angle_alpha   90.00
_cell.angle_beta   90.00
_cell.angle_gamma   90.00
#
_symmetry.space_group_name_H-M   'P 1'
#
loop_
_entity.id
_entity.type
_entity.pdbx_description
1 polymer ?
#
loop_
_entity_poly.entity_id
_entity_poly.type
_entity_poly.pdbx_seq_one_letter_code
_entity_poly.pdbx_strand_id
1 'polypeptide(L)' 'GCTAGGLSFNSKTFTKMLQSCPYQCDHHKVILEAEERYKKEL' A
#
# COMPACT_ATOMS: atom_id res chain seq x y z
N GLY A 1 2.77 0.24 6.41
CA GLY A 1 3.98 0.78 5.80
C GLY A 1 5.01 1.17 6.85
N CYS A 2 4.93 2.38 7.40
CA CYS A 2 6.00 2.95 8.24
C CYS A 2 6.28 2.19 9.55
N THR A 3 5.23 1.71 10.21
CA THR A 3 5.32 0.96 11.48
C THR A 3 5.17 -0.54 11.29
N ALA A 4 5.14 -1.02 10.04
CA ALA A 4 4.95 -2.42 9.69
C ALA A 4 6.21 -3.29 9.86
N GLY A 5 7.27 -2.76 10.49
CA GLY A 5 8.53 -3.46 10.70
C GLY A 5 8.33 -4.75 11.49
N GLY A 6 8.71 -5.88 10.89
CA GLY A 6 8.61 -7.21 11.52
C GLY A 6 7.40 -8.05 11.08
N LEU A 7 6.48 -7.48 10.29
CA LEU A 7 5.35 -8.22 9.71
C LEU A 7 5.66 -8.66 8.28
N SER A 8 5.40 -9.93 7.97
CA SER A 8 5.54 -10.47 6.62
C SER A 8 4.32 -10.11 5.77
N PHE A 9 4.45 -9.08 4.93
CA PHE A 9 3.45 -8.73 3.93
C PHE A 9 3.93 -9.12 2.53
N ASN A 10 3.03 -9.66 1.71
CA ASN A 10 3.24 -9.75 0.26
C ASN A 10 2.59 -8.54 -0.41
N SER A 11 2.84 -8.28 -1.70
CA SER A 11 2.32 -7.06 -2.35
C SER A 11 0.80 -6.94 -2.26
N LYS A 12 0.04 -8.03 -2.36
CA LYS A 12 -1.43 -7.99 -2.21
C LYS A 12 -1.86 -7.62 -0.80
N THR A 13 -1.23 -8.21 0.23
CA THR A 13 -1.61 -7.94 1.63
C THR A 13 -1.08 -6.60 2.13
N PHE A 14 0.08 -6.15 1.63
CA PHE A 14 0.63 -4.84 1.91
C PHE A 14 -0.28 -3.73 1.37
N THR A 15 -0.72 -3.84 0.12
CA THR A 15 -1.63 -2.86 -0.49
C THR A 15 -2.97 -2.79 0.25
N LYS A 16 -3.56 -3.94 0.62
CA LYS A 16 -4.78 -3.97 1.45
C LYS A 16 -4.57 -3.32 2.82
N MET A 17 -3.43 -3.59 3.45
CA MET A 17 -3.07 -2.98 4.74
C MET A 17 -2.94 -1.46 4.61
N LEU A 18 -2.28 -0.96 3.56
CA LEU A 18 -2.19 0.46 3.28
C LEU A 18 -3.57 1.09 3.07
N GLN A 19 -4.46 0.45 2.28
CA GLN A 19 -5.83 0.93 2.07
C GLN A 19 -6.65 1.02 3.37
N SER A 20 -6.44 0.10 4.30
CA SER A 20 -7.11 0.13 5.61
C SER A 20 -6.54 1.17 6.59
N CYS A 21 -5.39 1.78 6.26
CA CYS A 21 -4.72 2.72 7.13
C CYS A 21 -5.33 4.13 6.98
N PRO A 22 -5.84 4.74 8.06
CA PRO A 22 -6.48 6.07 7.99
C PRO A 22 -5.49 7.21 7.74
N TYR A 23 -4.20 7.01 8.06
CA TYR A 23 -3.15 7.98 7.83
C TYR A 23 -2.00 7.33 7.05
N GLN A 24 -1.89 7.72 5.79
CA GLN A 24 -0.79 7.33 4.92
C GLN A 24 0.19 8.48 4.84
N CYS A 25 1.50 8.18 4.91
CA CYS A 25 2.49 9.17 4.51
C CYS A 25 2.53 9.30 2.99
N ASP A 26 3.06 10.42 2.50
CA ASP A 26 3.08 10.73 1.05
C ASP A 26 3.72 9.61 0.22
N HIS A 27 4.80 9.01 0.74
CA HIS A 27 5.47 7.90 0.06
C HIS A 27 4.56 6.68 -0.12
N HIS A 28 3.79 6.30 0.91
CA HIS A 28 2.86 5.19 0.82
C HIS A 28 1.62 5.51 -0.02
N LYS A 29 1.22 6.79 -0.06
CA LYS A 29 0.13 7.25 -0.92
C LYS A 29 0.50 7.09 -2.40
N VAL A 30 1.68 7.55 -2.80
CA VAL A 30 2.18 7.41 -4.19
C VAL A 30 2.26 5.94 -4.62
N ILE A 31 2.76 5.06 -3.76
CA ILE A 31 2.82 3.62 -4.04
C ILE A 31 1.42 3.05 -4.24
N LEU A 32 0.48 3.40 -3.37
CA LEU A 32 -0.90 2.92 -3.47
C LEU A 32 -1.57 3.39 -4.77
N GLU A 33 -1.41 4.66 -5.12
CA GLU A 33 -1.94 5.23 -6.37
C GLU A 33 -1.35 4.55 -7.62
N ALA A 34 -0.06 4.24 -7.62
CA ALA A 34 0.59 3.55 -8.72
C ALA A 34 0.05 2.12 -8.90
N GLU A 35 -0.12 1.38 -7.80
CA GLU A 35 -0.71 0.03 -7.80
C GLU A 35 -2.16 0.02 -8.29
N GLU A 36 -2.95 1.03 -7.90
CA GLU A 36 -4.33 1.17 -8.37
C GLU A 36 -4.41 1.51 -9.87
N ARG A 37 -3.51 2.36 -10.37
CA ARG A 37 -3.42 2.65 -11.82
C ARG A 37 -3.06 1.40 -12.60
N TYR A 38 -2.03 0.68 -12.17
CA TYR A 38 -1.62 -0.57 -12.81
C TYR A 38 -2.76 -1.61 -12.89
N LYS A 39 -3.54 -1.76 -11.82
CA LYS A 39 -4.70 -2.67 -11.82
C LYS A 39 -5.86 -2.23 -12.71
N LYS A 40 -6.01 -0.93 -12.98
CA LYS A 40 -7.06 -0.41 -13.86
C LYS A 40 -6.73 -0.59 -15.33
N GLU A 41 -5.45 -0.66 -15.67
CA GLU A 41 -4.98 -0.86 -17.06
C GLU A 41 -4.80 -2.35 -17.43
N LEU A 42 -5.19 -3.26 -16.54
CA LEU A 42 -5.09 -4.71 -16.66
C LEU A 42 -6.49 -5.31 -16.84
#